data_AF-A0A328DSS3-F1
#
_entry.id   AF-A0A328DSS3-F1
#
_cell.length_a   1.000
_cell.length_b   1.000
_cell.length_c   1.000
_cell.angle_alpha   90.00
_cell.angle_beta   90.00
_cell.angle_gamma   90.00
#
_symmetry.space_group_name_H-M   'P 1'
#
loop_
_entity.id
_entity.type
_entity.pdbx_description
1 polymer ?
#
loop_
_entity_poly.entity_id
_entity_poly.type
_entity_poly.pdbx_seq_one_letter_code
_entity_poly.pdbx_strand_id
1 'polypeptide(L)'
;MELDPDDVFRDEEDDEFYEERDATKELLVYIVDASPKMFSTTSPAEHEEEVSHFEVAINCIAQCLRTQIVNRSYDEVAICFYNTREKKNLQDLNCVYVFNVQERDDLDRPTAKLIREFDLIKERFNKQIGSKYGIEPGSRDNSLYNAIWAAQALLRKGKWLLYHFRSAKTADKRILIFTNEDDPFGCIKGATKIDMMRTTLQRAKDARDLGISIELLPLSKPDEEFNVSVFYATEKFLICGDTGTLIQEQPKRFQLYKNDTIMFSADELSELKRVSAVHLHLLGFKPLSCLKDYHNLRPSTFVFPSDEEAIGSTRIFIALHKSMTQLKRFALAFYGNSSQSRLVALIAQDEITTSRGQIEPPGMHMIFLPYSDDIRHIEELHADSESLPHATDEQIKAASALLKRIDLKDFSVCQFSNPGKMRNPLDIIFVH
;
A
#
# COMPACT_ATOMS: atom_id res chain seq x y z
N MET A 1 34.14 11.89 -20.31
CA MET A 1 32.68 11.74 -20.17
C MET A 1 32.35 12.58 -18.95
N GLU A 2 31.92 13.82 -19.17
CA GLU A 2 31.54 14.74 -18.09
C GLU A 2 30.24 14.21 -17.51
N LEU A 3 30.30 13.66 -16.30
CA LEU A 3 29.12 13.22 -15.56
C LEU A 3 28.46 14.47 -14.97
N ASP A 4 27.17 14.60 -15.24
CA ASP A 4 26.30 15.65 -14.71
C ASP A 4 26.26 15.55 -13.17
N PRO A 5 26.66 16.60 -12.43
CA PRO A 5 26.60 16.59 -10.96
C PRO A 5 25.18 16.42 -10.40
N ASP A 6 24.13 16.64 -11.19
CA ASP A 6 22.73 16.40 -10.78
C ASP A 6 22.37 14.90 -10.78
N ASP A 7 23.14 14.04 -11.45
CA ASP A 7 22.96 12.57 -11.47
C ASP A 7 23.44 11.90 -10.17
N VAL A 8 24.02 12.67 -9.25
CA VAL A 8 24.57 12.19 -7.96
C VAL A 8 23.51 12.21 -6.84
N PHE A 9 22.47 13.03 -6.99
CA PHE A 9 21.33 13.11 -6.06
C PHE A 9 20.02 12.64 -6.67
N ARG A 10 20.01 12.37 -7.97
CA ARG A 10 18.91 11.67 -8.63
C ARG A 10 18.96 10.24 -8.10
N ASP A 11 18.05 9.91 -7.19
CA ASP A 11 17.85 8.51 -6.85
C ASP A 11 17.54 7.77 -8.17
N GLU A 12 17.94 6.50 -8.35
CA GLU A 12 17.34 5.67 -9.40
C GLU A 12 15.80 5.54 -9.20
N GLU A 13 15.26 6.11 -8.12
CA GLU A 13 13.83 6.37 -7.81
C GLU A 13 13.28 7.70 -8.41
N ASP A 14 14.11 8.66 -8.83
CA ASP A 14 13.64 9.95 -9.39
C ASP A 14 13.26 9.86 -10.87
N ASP A 15 13.75 8.84 -11.59
CA ASP A 15 13.20 8.43 -12.89
C ASP A 15 11.95 7.55 -12.77
N GLU A 16 11.58 7.10 -11.56
CA GLU A 16 10.29 6.45 -11.30
C GLU A 16 9.15 7.45 -11.04
N PHE A 17 9.43 8.75 -10.88
CA PHE A 17 8.43 9.70 -10.38
C PHE A 17 7.52 10.33 -11.44
N TYR A 18 7.72 10.02 -12.72
CA TYR A 18 6.82 10.40 -13.83
C TYR A 18 6.11 9.21 -14.47
N GLU A 19 5.97 8.09 -13.76
CA GLU A 19 4.90 7.17 -14.07
C GLU A 19 3.65 7.67 -13.37
N GLU A 20 2.70 8.18 -14.15
CA GLU A 20 1.27 8.15 -13.83
C GLU A 20 1.03 6.95 -12.90
N ARG A 21 0.53 7.18 -11.67
CA ARG A 21 0.22 6.15 -10.66
C ARG A 21 -0.87 5.18 -11.18
N ASP A 22 -0.59 4.51 -12.28
CA ASP A 22 -1.15 3.22 -12.61
C ASP A 22 -0.68 2.32 -11.49
N ALA A 23 -1.62 1.96 -10.61
CA ALA A 23 -1.40 1.05 -9.51
C ALA A 23 -0.49 -0.10 -10.00
N THR A 24 0.72 -0.19 -9.44
CA THR A 24 1.60 -1.33 -9.68
C THR A 24 0.76 -2.57 -9.47
N LYS A 25 0.63 -3.38 -10.52
CA LYS A 25 -0.18 -4.60 -10.49
C LYS A 25 0.23 -5.39 -9.26
N GLU A 26 -0.72 -5.67 -8.37
CA GLU A 26 -0.43 -6.46 -7.17
C GLU A 26 -0.79 -7.93 -7.42
N LEU A 27 0.13 -8.80 -7.06
CA LEU A 27 -0.08 -10.24 -6.97
C LEU A 27 -0.15 -10.59 -5.48
N LEU A 28 -1.32 -11.00 -5.02
CA LEU A 28 -1.61 -11.17 -3.60
C LEU A 28 -2.04 -12.60 -3.29
N VAL A 29 -1.41 -13.23 -2.29
CA VAL A 29 -1.85 -14.51 -1.74
C VAL A 29 -2.27 -14.35 -0.30
N TYR A 30 -3.56 -14.59 -0.03
CA TYR A 30 -4.08 -14.75 1.32
C TYR A 30 -3.76 -16.16 1.82
N ILE A 31 -3.06 -16.29 2.94
CA ILE A 31 -2.86 -17.54 3.67
C ILE A 31 -3.68 -17.45 4.95
N VAL A 32 -4.64 -18.36 5.11
CA VAL A 32 -5.50 -18.42 6.29
C VAL A 32 -5.24 -19.70 7.05
N ASP A 33 -4.96 -19.55 8.34
CA ASP A 33 -4.88 -20.68 9.26
C ASP A 33 -6.26 -21.33 9.41
N ALA A 34 -6.33 -22.63 9.13
CA ALA A 34 -7.51 -23.43 9.37
C ALA A 34 -7.28 -24.47 10.46
N SER A 35 -6.39 -24.22 11.42
CA SER A 35 -6.24 -25.05 12.61
C SER A 35 -7.53 -25.05 13.45
N PRO A 36 -7.79 -26.09 14.25
CA PRO A 36 -8.99 -26.13 15.09
C PRO A 36 -9.12 -24.94 16.04
N LYS A 37 -7.99 -24.32 16.45
CA LYS A 37 -7.98 -23.10 17.27
C LYS A 37 -8.64 -21.89 16.60
N MET A 38 -8.64 -21.81 15.26
CA MET A 38 -9.27 -20.70 14.53
C MET A 38 -10.80 -20.75 14.54
N PHE A 39 -11.38 -21.91 14.86
CA PHE A 39 -12.84 -22.12 14.87
C PHE A 39 -13.47 -21.97 16.27
N SER A 40 -12.67 -21.70 17.31
CA SER A 40 -13.24 -21.36 18.63
C SER A 40 -13.91 -20.00 18.56
N THR A 41 -15.14 -19.89 19.08
CA THR A 41 -15.86 -18.63 19.17
C THR A 41 -15.26 -17.71 20.24
N THR A 42 -15.23 -16.41 19.96
CA THR A 42 -14.81 -15.37 20.91
C THR A 42 -15.96 -14.41 21.13
N SER A 43 -16.43 -14.25 22.37
CA SER A 43 -17.47 -13.28 22.72
C SER A 43 -16.84 -11.95 23.18
N PRO A 44 -17.15 -10.80 22.56
CA PRO A 44 -16.80 -9.51 23.14
C PRO A 44 -17.88 -8.95 24.08
N ALA A 45 -19.14 -9.39 23.99
CA ALA A 45 -20.25 -8.93 24.83
C ALA A 45 -21.51 -9.83 24.73
N GLU A 46 -22.39 -9.79 25.74
CA GLU A 46 -23.61 -10.61 25.91
C GLU A 46 -24.70 -10.44 24.82
N HIS A 47 -24.45 -9.66 23.76
CA HIS A 47 -25.43 -9.31 22.72
C HIS A 47 -24.93 -9.33 21.26
N GLU A 48 -23.72 -9.84 20.98
CA GLU A 48 -23.23 -10.04 19.60
C GLU A 48 -23.27 -11.52 19.19
N GLU A 49 -23.53 -11.79 17.92
CA GLU A 49 -23.42 -13.15 17.36
C GLU A 49 -22.00 -13.68 17.58
N GLU A 50 -21.85 -14.89 18.10
CA GLU A 50 -20.55 -15.52 18.31
C GLU A 50 -19.85 -15.76 16.96
N VAL A 51 -18.81 -14.99 16.67
CA VAL A 51 -17.99 -15.13 15.46
C VAL A 51 -16.64 -15.76 15.85
N SER A 52 -16.18 -16.73 15.05
CA SER A 52 -14.86 -17.35 15.21
C SER A 52 -13.76 -16.54 14.50
N HIS A 53 -12.50 -16.69 14.90
CA HIS A 53 -11.37 -16.03 14.21
C HIS A 53 -11.29 -16.40 12.72
N PHE A 54 -11.60 -17.65 12.38
CA PHE A 54 -11.70 -18.09 10.99
C PHE A 54 -12.73 -17.26 10.22
N GLU A 55 -13.91 -17.04 10.80
CA GLU A 55 -14.96 -16.22 10.18
C GLU A 55 -14.56 -14.76 10.03
N VAL A 56 -13.86 -14.19 11.01
CA VAL A 56 -13.29 -12.84 10.90
C VAL A 56 -12.33 -12.76 9.70
N ALA A 57 -11.43 -13.74 9.54
CA ALA A 57 -10.51 -13.78 8.40
C ALA A 57 -11.25 -13.89 7.05
N ILE A 58 -12.24 -14.79 6.94
CA ILE A 58 -13.06 -14.94 5.73
C ILE A 58 -13.81 -13.65 5.39
N ASN A 59 -14.46 -13.02 6.38
CA ASN A 59 -15.21 -11.79 6.18
C ASN A 59 -14.30 -10.63 5.75
N CYS A 60 -13.11 -10.53 6.36
CA CYS A 60 -12.10 -9.55 5.98
C CYS A 60 -11.68 -9.73 4.52
N ILE A 61 -11.31 -10.96 4.12
CA ILE A 61 -10.90 -11.27 2.74
C ILE A 61 -12.05 -11.00 1.77
N ALA A 62 -13.28 -11.40 2.08
CA ALA A 62 -14.44 -11.16 1.22
C ALA A 62 -14.67 -9.66 0.99
N GLN A 63 -14.51 -8.84 2.04
CA GLN A 63 -14.60 -7.39 1.93
C GLN A 63 -13.46 -6.80 1.10
N CYS A 64 -12.22 -7.25 1.31
CA CYS A 64 -11.08 -6.84 0.50
C CYS A 64 -11.29 -7.16 -1.00
N LEU A 65 -11.80 -8.34 -1.33
CA LEU A 65 -12.10 -8.73 -2.71
C LEU A 65 -13.15 -7.81 -3.35
N ARG A 66 -14.21 -7.44 -2.60
CA ARG A 66 -15.24 -6.50 -3.09
C ARG A 66 -14.63 -5.13 -3.40
N THR A 67 -13.79 -4.60 -2.52
CA THR A 67 -13.11 -3.33 -2.73
C THR A 67 -12.10 -3.39 -3.89
N GLN A 68 -11.39 -4.50 -4.04
CA GLN A 68 -10.40 -4.70 -5.11
C GLN A 68 -11.04 -4.74 -6.50
N ILE A 69 -12.22 -5.35 -6.67
CA ILE A 69 -12.93 -5.34 -7.97
C ILE A 69 -13.21 -3.90 -8.44
N VAL A 70 -13.62 -3.02 -7.52
CA VAL A 70 -13.98 -1.62 -7.85
C VAL A 70 -12.74 -0.76 -8.08
N ASN A 71 -11.72 -0.90 -7.23
CA ASN A 71 -10.62 0.05 -7.17
C ASN A 71 -9.33 -0.42 -7.87
N ARG A 72 -9.13 -1.75 -8.02
CA ARG A 72 -7.88 -2.37 -8.53
C ARG A 72 -8.15 -3.64 -9.36
N SER A 73 -8.96 -3.51 -10.42
CA SER A 73 -9.45 -4.63 -11.24
C SER A 73 -8.39 -5.40 -12.05
N TYR A 74 -7.12 -5.01 -11.99
CA TYR A 74 -6.00 -5.70 -12.65
C TYR A 74 -5.15 -6.55 -11.70
N ASP A 75 -5.36 -6.44 -10.39
CA ASP A 75 -4.67 -7.24 -9.39
C ASP A 75 -5.10 -8.72 -9.49
N GLU A 76 -4.19 -9.63 -9.20
CA GLU A 76 -4.45 -11.06 -9.22
C GLU A 76 -4.31 -11.62 -7.80
N VAL A 77 -5.26 -12.49 -7.42
CA VAL A 77 -5.40 -12.95 -6.04
C VAL A 77 -5.47 -14.47 -5.95
N ALA A 78 -4.88 -15.03 -4.91
CA ALA A 78 -5.12 -16.41 -4.49
C ALA A 78 -5.46 -16.49 -3.01
N ILE A 79 -6.30 -17.46 -2.66
CA ILE A 79 -6.68 -17.75 -1.27
C ILE A 79 -6.25 -19.17 -0.96
N CYS A 80 -5.40 -19.31 0.04
CA CYS A 80 -4.80 -20.55 0.50
C CYS A 80 -5.19 -20.78 1.95
N PHE A 81 -5.65 -21.98 2.26
CA PHE A 81 -5.84 -22.46 3.62
C PHE A 81 -4.70 -23.41 3.95
N TYR A 82 -4.11 -23.28 5.14
CA TYR A 82 -3.19 -24.27 5.68
C TYR A 82 -3.77 -24.89 6.95
N ASN A 83 -3.21 -26.00 7.41
CA ASN A 83 -3.81 -26.82 8.47
C ASN A 83 -5.14 -27.45 8.03
N THR A 84 -5.22 -27.86 6.76
CA THR A 84 -6.41 -28.49 6.18
C THR A 84 -6.31 -30.01 6.18
N ARG A 85 -7.47 -30.69 6.21
CA ARG A 85 -7.56 -32.15 6.04
C ARG A 85 -7.34 -32.53 4.58
N GLU A 86 -8.07 -31.90 3.67
CA GLU A 86 -7.87 -32.08 2.23
C GLU A 86 -6.73 -31.20 1.73
N LYS A 87 -5.99 -31.70 0.73
CA LYS A 87 -4.98 -30.92 0.00
C LYS A 87 -5.46 -30.63 -1.42
N LYS A 88 -5.14 -29.43 -1.91
CA LYS A 88 -5.37 -29.01 -3.29
C LYS A 88 -4.37 -27.92 -3.63
N ASN A 89 -3.24 -28.27 -4.22
CA ASN A 89 -2.24 -27.31 -4.69
C ASN A 89 -1.36 -27.96 -5.74
N LEU A 90 -0.76 -27.14 -6.61
CA LEU A 90 0.02 -27.62 -7.75
C LEU A 90 1.28 -28.40 -7.34
N GLN A 91 1.81 -28.15 -6.14
CA GLN A 91 3.02 -28.78 -5.62
C GLN A 91 2.72 -30.08 -4.84
N ASP A 92 1.46 -30.50 -4.77
CA ASP A 92 0.99 -31.66 -4.01
C ASP A 92 1.39 -31.65 -2.51
N LEU A 93 1.52 -30.45 -1.93
CA LEU A 93 1.94 -30.25 -0.55
C LEU A 93 0.83 -30.63 0.43
N ASN A 94 1.19 -31.36 1.48
CA ASN A 94 0.26 -31.78 2.53
C ASN A 94 -0.27 -30.58 3.32
N CYS A 95 -1.52 -30.70 3.77
CA CYS A 95 -2.18 -29.74 4.67
C CYS A 95 -2.33 -28.31 4.10
N VAL A 96 -2.32 -28.17 2.77
CA VAL A 96 -2.51 -26.89 2.08
C VAL A 96 -3.57 -27.03 0.98
N TYR A 97 -4.57 -26.15 1.01
CA TYR A 97 -5.67 -26.09 0.08
C TYR A 97 -5.78 -24.70 -0.57
N VAL A 98 -5.53 -24.62 -1.88
CA VAL A 98 -5.69 -23.41 -2.69
C VAL A 98 -7.12 -23.39 -3.24
N PHE A 99 -7.87 -22.35 -2.88
CA PHE A 99 -9.30 -22.29 -3.12
C PHE A 99 -9.64 -21.96 -4.58
N ASN A 100 -9.20 -20.78 -5.04
CA ASN A 100 -9.68 -20.14 -6.26
C ASN A 100 -8.80 -20.36 -7.49
N VAL A 101 -7.65 -20.98 -7.33
CA VAL A 101 -6.75 -21.33 -8.45
C VAL A 101 -6.89 -22.83 -8.71
N GLN A 102 -7.17 -23.22 -9.95
CA GLN A 102 -7.20 -24.65 -10.31
C GLN A 102 -5.78 -25.21 -10.34
N GLU A 103 -5.63 -26.53 -10.22
CA GLU A 103 -4.33 -27.20 -10.08
C GLU A 103 -3.33 -26.93 -11.22
N ARG A 104 -3.74 -26.32 -12.34
CA ARG A 104 -2.88 -25.96 -13.47
C ARG A 104 -3.03 -24.51 -13.95
N ASP A 105 -3.76 -23.68 -13.20
CA ASP A 105 -3.99 -22.28 -13.53
C ASP A 105 -3.04 -21.37 -12.74
N ASP A 106 -2.81 -20.17 -13.26
CA ASP A 106 -2.07 -19.09 -12.59
C ASP A 106 -3.01 -18.28 -11.67
N LEU A 107 -2.49 -17.30 -10.91
CA LEU A 107 -3.36 -16.36 -10.20
C LEU A 107 -4.29 -15.68 -11.21
N ASP A 108 -5.53 -15.46 -10.76
CA ASP A 108 -6.55 -14.79 -11.57
C ASP A 108 -7.10 -13.58 -10.82
N ARG A 109 -7.76 -12.71 -11.57
CA ARG A 109 -8.37 -11.50 -11.04
C ARG A 109 -9.55 -11.83 -10.13
N PRO A 110 -9.85 -10.98 -9.13
CA PRO A 110 -11.08 -11.14 -8.38
C PRO A 110 -12.28 -10.99 -9.33
N THR A 111 -13.16 -12.00 -9.35
CA THR A 111 -14.39 -12.00 -10.15
C THR A 111 -15.61 -12.03 -9.25
N ALA A 112 -16.75 -11.54 -9.75
CA ALA A 112 -18.03 -11.66 -9.03
C ALA A 112 -18.38 -13.13 -8.71
N LYS A 113 -17.97 -14.06 -9.58
CA LYS A 113 -18.11 -15.50 -9.33
C LYS A 113 -17.25 -15.95 -8.14
N LEU A 114 -15.99 -15.55 -8.09
CA LEU A 114 -15.10 -15.83 -6.96
C LEU A 114 -15.70 -15.32 -5.65
N ILE A 115 -16.15 -14.07 -5.61
CA ILE A 115 -16.73 -13.48 -4.39
C ILE A 115 -17.96 -14.28 -3.94
N ARG A 116 -18.88 -14.60 -4.85
CA ARG A 116 -20.08 -15.39 -4.54
C ARG A 116 -19.76 -16.80 -4.03
N GLU A 117 -18.74 -17.44 -4.61
CA GLU A 117 -18.30 -18.77 -4.16
C GLU A 117 -17.58 -18.69 -2.80
N PHE A 118 -16.81 -17.63 -2.59
CA PHE A 118 -16.08 -17.39 -1.35
C PHE A 118 -17.01 -17.01 -0.19
N ASP A 119 -18.09 -16.27 -0.43
CA ASP A 119 -19.11 -15.99 0.59
C ASP A 119 -19.76 -17.28 1.15
N LEU A 120 -19.78 -18.35 0.35
CA LEU A 120 -20.28 -19.68 0.75
C LEU A 120 -19.19 -20.60 1.30
N ILE A 121 -17.95 -20.13 1.44
CA ILE A 121 -16.83 -20.98 1.84
C ILE A 121 -17.02 -21.54 3.25
N LYS A 122 -17.61 -20.78 4.17
CA LYS A 122 -17.87 -21.21 5.55
C LYS A 122 -18.66 -22.53 5.59
N GLU A 123 -19.74 -22.61 4.84
CA GLU A 123 -20.61 -23.80 4.79
C GLU A 123 -19.92 -24.98 4.09
N ARG A 124 -19.12 -24.70 3.06
CA ARG A 124 -18.42 -25.72 2.28
C ARG A 124 -17.17 -26.23 2.97
N PHE A 125 -16.48 -25.39 3.74
CA PHE A 125 -15.18 -25.68 4.33
C PHE A 125 -15.25 -26.94 5.19
N ASN A 126 -16.19 -27.01 6.13
CA ASN A 126 -16.33 -28.17 7.01
C ASN A 126 -16.65 -29.47 6.26
N LYS A 127 -17.46 -29.38 5.19
CA LYS A 127 -17.90 -30.55 4.41
C LYS A 127 -16.83 -31.04 3.43
N GLN A 128 -16.07 -30.13 2.82
CA GLN A 128 -15.24 -30.42 1.65
C GLN A 128 -13.74 -30.22 1.86
N ILE A 129 -13.30 -29.39 2.82
CA ILE A 129 -11.88 -29.07 3.04
C ILE A 129 -11.42 -29.60 4.42
N GLY A 130 -12.14 -29.20 5.47
CA GLY A 130 -11.90 -29.64 6.84
C GLY A 130 -10.63 -29.09 7.47
N SER A 131 -10.65 -28.98 8.80
CA SER A 131 -9.51 -28.59 9.62
C SER A 131 -8.69 -29.82 10.04
N LYS A 132 -7.38 -29.63 10.22
CA LYS A 132 -6.43 -30.61 10.77
C LYS A 132 -5.37 -29.86 11.58
N TYR A 133 -4.85 -30.43 12.67
CA TYR A 133 -3.65 -29.87 13.30
C TYR A 133 -2.45 -30.00 12.35
N GLY A 134 -1.73 -28.89 12.14
CA GLY A 134 -0.64 -28.80 11.17
C GLY A 134 0.56 -29.69 11.42
N ILE A 135 0.71 -30.13 12.66
CA ILE A 135 1.87 -30.88 13.16
C ILE A 135 1.33 -32.05 13.98
N GLU A 136 1.41 -33.25 13.42
CA GLU A 136 1.08 -34.48 14.13
C GLU A 136 2.33 -35.11 14.75
N PRO A 137 2.24 -35.65 15.99
CA PRO A 137 3.36 -36.35 16.62
C PRO A 137 3.90 -37.48 15.74
N GLY A 138 5.18 -37.41 15.37
CA GLY A 138 5.83 -38.39 14.50
C GLY A 138 5.74 -38.10 12.99
N SER A 139 4.96 -37.10 12.57
CA SER A 139 5.00 -36.59 11.20
C SER A 139 6.12 -35.55 11.03
N ARG A 140 6.64 -35.44 9.80
CA ARG A 140 7.51 -34.34 9.36
C ARG A 140 6.77 -33.28 8.57
N ASP A 141 5.43 -33.36 8.52
CA ASP A 141 4.62 -32.36 7.83
C ASP A 141 4.75 -31.00 8.52
N ASN A 142 5.11 -30.00 7.73
CA ASN A 142 5.25 -28.61 8.16
C ASN A 142 4.28 -27.76 7.34
N SER A 143 3.05 -27.62 7.83
CA SER A 143 1.95 -26.97 7.10
C SER A 143 2.24 -25.51 6.76
N LEU A 144 2.84 -24.75 7.68
CA LEU A 144 3.18 -23.33 7.47
C LEU A 144 4.28 -23.17 6.41
N TYR A 145 5.34 -23.99 6.47
CA TYR A 145 6.35 -24.05 5.41
C TYR A 145 5.71 -24.39 4.05
N ASN A 146 4.84 -25.39 4.01
CA ASN A 146 4.14 -25.80 2.81
C ASN A 146 3.26 -24.67 2.24
N ALA A 147 2.58 -23.92 3.10
CA ALA A 147 1.73 -22.79 2.71
C ALA A 147 2.55 -21.67 2.07
N ILE A 148 3.68 -21.30 2.68
CA ILE A 148 4.60 -20.30 2.13
C ILE A 148 5.17 -20.78 0.79
N TRP A 149 5.50 -22.07 0.67
CA TRP A 149 5.99 -22.62 -0.61
C TRP A 149 4.92 -22.60 -1.70
N ALA A 150 3.68 -22.99 -1.40
CA ALA A 150 2.57 -22.91 -2.35
C ALA A 150 2.34 -21.45 -2.82
N ALA A 151 2.29 -20.50 -1.87
CA ALA A 151 2.11 -19.09 -2.16
C ALA A 151 3.28 -18.50 -2.99
N GLN A 152 4.51 -18.82 -2.62
CA GLN A 152 5.71 -18.42 -3.38
C GLN A 152 5.64 -18.94 -4.83
N ALA A 153 5.19 -20.18 -5.03
CA ALA A 153 5.11 -20.76 -6.36
C ALA A 153 3.99 -20.14 -7.21
N LEU A 154 2.85 -19.81 -6.60
CA LEU A 154 1.78 -19.05 -7.23
C LEU A 154 2.29 -17.68 -7.71
N LEU A 155 2.99 -16.93 -6.84
CA LEU A 155 3.54 -15.61 -7.14
C LEU A 155 4.69 -15.60 -8.16
N ARG A 156 5.30 -16.75 -8.44
CA ARG A 156 6.31 -16.90 -9.51
C ARG A 156 5.69 -17.07 -10.90
N LYS A 157 4.44 -17.53 -11.01
CA LYS A 157 3.82 -18.01 -12.26
C LYS A 157 2.87 -17.02 -12.95
N GLY A 158 2.80 -15.75 -12.50
CA GLY A 158 1.93 -14.74 -13.11
C GLY A 158 2.01 -14.72 -14.64
N LYS A 159 0.84 -14.85 -15.27
CA LYS A 159 0.58 -15.10 -16.70
C LYS A 159 1.56 -14.38 -17.65
N TRP A 160 2.43 -15.14 -18.32
CA TRP A 160 3.15 -14.74 -19.53
C TRP A 160 2.36 -15.25 -20.73
N LEU A 161 1.57 -14.40 -21.39
CA LEU A 161 1.17 -14.61 -22.77
C LEU A 161 0.64 -13.30 -23.38
N LEU A 162 1.50 -12.73 -24.23
CA LEU A 162 1.16 -12.10 -25.51
C LEU A 162 -0.08 -11.20 -25.55
N TYR A 163 0.05 -9.96 -25.05
CA TYR A 163 -0.26 -8.70 -25.75
C TYR A 163 -0.19 -7.58 -24.70
N HIS A 164 0.69 -6.62 -24.95
CA HIS A 164 0.83 -5.31 -24.27
C HIS A 164 0.36 -5.22 -22.82
N PHE A 165 1.29 -5.37 -21.86
CA PHE A 165 1.57 -4.45 -20.75
C PHE A 165 2.54 -5.16 -19.77
N ARG A 166 3.68 -4.50 -19.50
CA ARG A 166 4.62 -4.66 -18.37
C ARG A 166 5.03 -6.07 -17.89
N SER A 167 6.34 -6.28 -17.83
CA SER A 167 6.97 -7.51 -17.32
C SER A 167 6.57 -7.79 -15.86
N ALA A 168 6.33 -9.06 -15.49
CA ALA A 168 6.09 -9.52 -14.11
C ALA A 168 7.24 -9.19 -13.11
N LYS A 169 8.29 -8.51 -13.58
CA LYS A 169 9.37 -7.92 -12.77
C LYS A 169 8.95 -6.66 -12.01
N THR A 170 7.90 -5.95 -12.42
CA THR A 170 7.45 -4.68 -11.81
C THR A 170 6.14 -4.81 -11.02
N ALA A 171 5.66 -6.04 -10.80
CA ALA A 171 4.46 -6.28 -10.02
C ALA A 171 4.83 -6.42 -8.54
N ASP A 172 4.06 -5.77 -7.66
CA ASP A 172 4.20 -5.95 -6.22
C ASP A 172 3.67 -7.33 -5.83
N LYS A 173 4.41 -8.07 -5.01
CA LYS A 173 4.10 -9.45 -4.65
C LYS A 173 3.96 -9.56 -3.15
N ARG A 174 2.79 -9.99 -2.69
CA ARG A 174 2.49 -10.01 -1.26
C ARG A 174 1.84 -11.31 -0.81
N ILE A 175 2.20 -11.74 0.38
CA ILE A 175 1.57 -12.80 1.15
C ILE A 175 1.00 -12.19 2.42
N LEU A 176 -0.29 -12.36 2.67
CA LEU A 176 -0.95 -11.96 3.91
C LEU A 176 -1.31 -13.21 4.71
N ILE A 177 -0.80 -13.33 5.95
CA ILE A 177 -1.03 -14.50 6.81
C ILE A 177 -2.03 -14.16 7.92
N PHE A 178 -3.17 -14.84 7.97
CA PHE A 178 -4.15 -14.74 9.06
C PHE A 178 -4.00 -15.95 10.00
N THR A 179 -3.71 -15.73 11.27
CA THR A 179 -3.63 -16.80 12.29
C THR A 179 -3.84 -16.25 13.70
N ASN A 180 -4.30 -17.11 14.61
CA ASN A 180 -4.35 -16.86 16.05
C ASN A 180 -3.31 -17.66 16.84
N GLU A 181 -2.32 -18.26 16.17
CA GLU A 181 -1.23 -19.02 16.77
C GLU A 181 0.09 -18.25 16.67
N ASP A 182 0.69 -17.91 17.81
CA ASP A 182 1.96 -17.16 17.89
C ASP A 182 3.21 -18.08 17.99
N ASP A 183 3.07 -19.31 18.51
CA ASP A 183 4.08 -20.38 18.43
C ASP A 183 3.59 -21.58 17.59
N PRO A 184 3.68 -21.50 16.24
CA PRO A 184 3.22 -22.58 15.36
C PRO A 184 3.95 -23.91 15.59
N PHE A 185 5.09 -23.93 16.29
CA PHE A 185 5.87 -25.13 16.60
C PHE A 185 5.88 -25.48 18.10
N GLY A 186 5.00 -24.87 18.90
CA GLY A 186 4.96 -25.01 20.36
C GLY A 186 4.72 -26.44 20.86
N CYS A 187 4.00 -27.25 20.07
CA CYS A 187 3.72 -28.65 20.39
C CYS A 187 4.91 -29.60 20.14
N ILE A 188 5.95 -29.17 19.41
CA ILE A 188 7.15 -29.97 19.13
C ILE A 188 8.24 -29.68 20.16
N LYS A 189 9.07 -30.67 20.47
CA LYS A 189 10.20 -30.52 21.39
C LYS A 189 11.54 -30.92 20.74
N GLY A 190 12.62 -30.35 21.26
CA GLY A 190 14.00 -30.74 20.91
C GLY A 190 14.43 -30.37 19.50
N ALA A 191 15.33 -31.16 18.92
CA ALA A 191 15.97 -30.89 17.63
C ALA A 191 14.98 -30.76 16.46
N THR A 192 13.86 -31.50 16.49
CA THR A 192 12.83 -31.42 15.45
C THR A 192 12.16 -30.05 15.41
N LYS A 193 11.89 -29.43 16.58
CA LYS A 193 11.34 -28.06 16.64
C LYS A 193 12.29 -27.07 15.98
N ILE A 194 13.58 -27.16 16.33
CA ILE A 194 14.63 -26.27 15.81
C ILE A 194 14.75 -26.41 14.29
N ASP A 195 14.76 -27.64 13.77
CA ASP A 195 14.88 -27.89 12.33
C ASP A 195 13.66 -27.39 11.54
N MET A 196 12.44 -27.66 12.02
CA MET A 196 11.21 -27.17 11.38
C MET A 196 11.11 -25.65 11.43
N MET A 197 11.46 -25.02 12.55
CA MET A 197 11.51 -23.57 12.68
C MET A 197 12.50 -22.96 11.70
N ARG A 198 13.73 -23.50 11.66
CA ARG A 198 14.79 -23.05 10.75
C ARG A 198 14.39 -23.17 9.28
N THR A 199 13.81 -24.30 8.88
CA THR A 199 13.41 -24.52 7.48
C THR A 199 12.23 -23.63 7.06
N THR A 200 11.27 -23.38 7.94
CA THR A 200 10.18 -22.42 7.69
C THR A 200 10.71 -20.99 7.55
N LEU A 201 11.61 -20.56 8.44
CA LEU A 201 12.20 -19.22 8.38
C LEU A 201 13.07 -19.04 7.14
N GLN A 202 13.86 -20.06 6.77
CA GLN A 202 14.64 -20.04 5.54
C GLN A 202 13.71 -19.92 4.32
N ARG A 203 12.59 -20.63 4.29
CA ARG A 203 11.61 -20.52 3.20
C ARG A 203 10.96 -19.14 3.10
N ALA A 204 10.62 -18.55 4.24
CA ALA A 204 10.10 -17.18 4.30
C ALA A 204 11.15 -16.18 3.78
N LYS A 205 12.42 -16.39 4.12
CA LYS A 205 13.54 -15.60 3.60
C LYS A 205 13.68 -15.76 2.08
N ASP A 206 13.68 -16.99 1.57
CA ASP A 206 13.78 -17.26 0.12
C ASP A 206 12.63 -16.61 -0.68
N ALA A 207 11.45 -16.46 -0.07
CA ALA A 207 10.35 -15.71 -0.67
C ALA A 207 10.63 -14.21 -0.69
N ARG A 208 11.11 -13.62 0.41
CA ARG A 208 11.51 -12.21 0.49
C ARG A 208 12.65 -11.86 -0.46
N ASP A 209 13.64 -12.75 -0.60
CA ASP A 209 14.77 -12.58 -1.53
C ASP A 209 14.31 -12.57 -3.00
N LEU A 210 13.09 -13.04 -3.29
CA LEU A 210 12.44 -12.94 -4.61
C LEU A 210 11.52 -11.71 -4.75
N GLY A 211 11.60 -10.77 -3.82
CA GLY A 211 10.77 -9.57 -3.78
C GLY A 211 9.34 -9.82 -3.32
N ILE A 212 9.06 -10.92 -2.58
CA ILE A 212 7.73 -11.18 -2.02
C ILE A 212 7.67 -10.62 -0.60
N SER A 213 6.79 -9.64 -0.38
CA SER A 213 6.46 -9.16 0.96
C SER A 213 5.62 -10.21 1.71
N ILE A 214 5.92 -10.44 2.98
CA ILE A 214 5.14 -11.32 3.85
C ILE A 214 4.71 -10.51 5.06
N GLU A 215 3.40 -10.35 5.23
CA GLU A 215 2.78 -9.55 6.28
C GLU A 215 1.84 -10.44 7.11
N LEU A 216 1.93 -10.32 8.43
CA LEU A 216 1.13 -11.07 9.39
C LEU A 216 -0.06 -10.21 9.83
N LEU A 217 -1.23 -10.82 9.84
CA LEU A 217 -2.48 -10.28 10.35
C LEU A 217 -2.92 -11.14 11.56
N PRO A 218 -2.40 -10.82 12.76
CA PRO A 218 -2.66 -11.63 13.95
C PRO A 218 -4.11 -11.47 14.42
N LEU A 219 -4.72 -12.59 14.81
CA LEU A 219 -6.09 -12.64 15.33
C LEU A 219 -6.05 -12.95 16.82
N SER A 220 -6.08 -11.91 17.65
CA SER A 220 -5.99 -12.05 19.12
C SER A 220 -7.35 -12.38 19.74
N LYS A 221 -7.34 -12.98 20.93
CA LYS A 221 -8.53 -13.05 21.79
C LYS A 221 -8.61 -11.78 22.65
N PRO A 222 -9.80 -11.41 23.15
CA PRO A 222 -9.91 -10.28 24.08
C PRO A 222 -9.01 -10.42 25.33
N ASP A 223 -8.79 -11.65 25.80
CA ASP A 223 -8.07 -11.95 27.05
C ASP A 223 -6.61 -12.40 26.84
N GLU A 224 -6.13 -12.50 25.59
CA GLU A 224 -4.81 -13.05 25.27
C GLU A 224 -4.15 -12.24 24.15
N GLU A 225 -3.00 -11.63 24.43
CA GLU A 225 -2.22 -10.87 23.46
C GLU A 225 -1.40 -11.80 22.55
N PHE A 226 -1.49 -11.60 21.23
CA PHE A 226 -0.67 -12.33 20.27
C PHE A 226 0.79 -11.86 20.32
N ASN A 227 1.71 -12.75 20.71
CA ASN A 227 3.12 -12.39 20.85
C ASN A 227 3.92 -12.65 19.56
N VAL A 228 4.01 -11.61 18.71
CA VAL A 228 4.76 -11.67 17.44
C VAL A 228 6.23 -12.08 17.64
N SER A 229 6.86 -11.71 18.77
CA SER A 229 8.27 -11.99 19.04
C SER A 229 8.61 -13.46 19.23
N VAL A 230 7.62 -14.33 19.44
CA VAL A 230 7.86 -15.76 19.66
C VAL A 230 8.35 -16.46 18.39
N PHE A 231 7.79 -16.13 17.23
CA PHE A 231 8.17 -16.73 15.95
C PHE A 231 8.15 -15.76 14.77
N TYR A 232 7.23 -14.80 14.76
CA TYR A 232 6.96 -13.93 13.60
C TYR A 232 7.75 -12.62 13.59
N ALA A 233 8.58 -12.33 14.60
CA ALA A 233 9.40 -11.14 14.62
C ALA A 233 10.35 -11.11 13.43
N THR A 234 10.12 -10.13 12.56
CA THR A 234 10.82 -9.88 11.32
C THR A 234 12.21 -9.31 11.58
N GLU A 235 13.09 -10.02 12.28
CA GLU A 235 14.50 -9.70 12.17
C GLU A 235 14.97 -10.09 10.75
N LYS A 236 15.37 -9.08 9.97
CA LYS A 236 15.97 -9.28 8.65
C LYS A 236 17.35 -9.93 8.86
N PHE A 237 17.37 -11.26 8.83
CA PHE A 237 18.60 -12.02 8.88
C PHE A 237 19.34 -11.95 7.55
N LEU A 238 20.34 -11.07 7.46
CA LEU A 238 21.28 -11.05 6.34
C LEU A 238 22.22 -12.26 6.45
N ILE A 239 22.56 -12.89 5.33
CA ILE A 239 23.44 -14.07 5.29
C ILE A 239 24.57 -13.77 4.31
N CYS A 240 25.81 -14.09 4.70
CA CYS A 240 26.97 -13.94 3.83
C CYS A 240 26.93 -14.99 2.71
N GLY A 241 27.02 -14.54 1.45
CA GLY A 241 26.92 -15.42 0.27
C GLY A 241 28.02 -16.49 0.19
N ASP A 242 29.20 -16.20 0.74
CA ASP A 242 30.34 -17.13 0.68
C ASP A 242 30.36 -18.15 1.83
N THR A 243 29.88 -17.75 3.01
CA THR A 243 30.04 -18.54 4.24
C THR A 243 28.73 -19.10 4.79
N GLY A 244 27.58 -18.62 4.32
CA GLY A 244 26.26 -19.03 4.82
C GLY A 244 25.98 -18.60 6.26
N THR A 245 26.86 -17.80 6.89
CA THR A 245 26.67 -17.33 8.26
C THR A 245 25.75 -16.12 8.30
N LEU A 246 24.98 -16.01 9.39
CA LEU A 246 24.18 -14.83 9.70
C LEU A 246 25.10 -13.63 9.91
N ILE A 247 24.84 -12.54 9.17
CA ILE A 247 25.51 -11.27 9.32
C ILE A 247 24.84 -10.57 10.51
N GLN A 248 25.56 -10.48 11.63
CA GLN A 248 25.08 -9.85 12.86
C GLN A 248 25.17 -8.32 12.81
N GLU A 249 26.06 -7.77 11.99
CA GLU A 249 26.26 -6.32 11.84
C GLU A 249 25.40 -5.76 10.71
N GLN A 250 24.89 -4.54 10.85
CA GLN A 250 24.18 -3.90 9.75
C GLN A 250 25.15 -3.63 8.58
N PRO A 251 24.79 -4.00 7.34
CA PRO A 251 25.65 -3.82 6.19
C PRO A 251 25.83 -2.33 5.91
N LYS A 252 27.07 -1.93 5.65
CA LYS A 252 27.38 -0.58 5.20
C LYS A 252 27.00 -0.44 3.73
N ARG A 253 26.41 0.70 3.37
CA ARG A 253 26.19 1.08 1.97
C ARG A 253 27.46 1.70 1.42
N PHE A 254 27.68 1.62 0.11
CA PHE A 254 28.80 2.28 -0.53
C PHE A 254 28.36 3.00 -1.80
N GLN A 255 29.07 4.07 -2.13
CA GLN A 255 28.93 4.77 -3.40
C GLN A 255 30.30 5.01 -4.00
N LEU A 256 30.43 4.71 -5.29
CA LEU A 256 31.63 4.98 -6.05
C LEU A 256 31.61 6.45 -6.48
N TYR A 257 32.59 7.22 -6.03
CA TYR A 257 32.79 8.58 -6.49
C TYR A 257 34.20 8.70 -7.06
N LYS A 258 34.27 8.90 -8.38
CA LYS A 258 35.51 8.75 -9.16
C LYS A 258 36.10 7.33 -8.98
N ASN A 259 37.30 7.22 -8.42
CA ASN A 259 37.99 5.96 -8.17
C ASN A 259 37.99 5.56 -6.69
N ASP A 260 37.30 6.32 -5.84
CA ASP A 260 37.25 6.07 -4.41
C ASP A 260 35.89 5.47 -4.03
N THR A 261 35.92 4.48 -3.14
CA THR A 261 34.71 3.89 -2.57
C THR A 261 34.38 4.59 -1.26
N ILE A 262 33.29 5.34 -1.25
CA ILE A 262 32.80 6.02 -0.04
C ILE A 262 31.80 5.08 0.63
N MET A 263 32.04 4.73 1.89
CA MET A 263 31.16 3.84 2.65
C MET A 263 30.37 4.64 3.70
N PHE A 264 29.09 4.32 3.83
CA PHE A 264 28.20 4.91 4.83
C PHE A 264 27.50 3.81 5.63
N SER A 265 27.42 3.99 6.94
CA SER A 265 26.50 3.24 7.79
C SER A 265 25.05 3.72 7.59
N ALA A 266 24.09 2.88 7.99
CA ALA A 266 22.68 3.25 7.98
C ALA A 266 22.39 4.47 8.89
N ASP A 267 23.12 4.57 10.00
CA ASP A 267 23.01 5.68 10.95
C ASP A 267 23.54 6.98 10.34
N GLU A 268 24.72 6.95 9.70
CA GLU A 268 25.30 8.13 9.01
C GLU A 268 24.38 8.65 7.90
N LEU A 269 23.78 7.76 7.10
CA LEU A 269 22.81 8.16 6.08
C LEU A 269 21.55 8.76 6.68
N SER A 270 21.08 8.20 7.80
CA SER A 270 19.91 8.69 8.52
C SER A 270 20.15 10.05 9.16
N GLU A 271 21.37 10.30 9.64
CA GLU A 271 21.81 11.61 10.14
C GLU A 271 21.96 12.63 9.01
N LEU A 272 22.60 12.25 7.89
CA LEU A 272 22.82 13.12 6.75
C LEU A 272 21.51 13.60 6.12
N LYS A 273 20.50 12.73 6.07
CA LYS A 273 19.17 13.08 5.53
C LYS A 273 18.30 13.84 6.55
N ARG A 274 18.68 13.95 7.83
CA ARG A 274 17.82 14.49 8.90
C ARG A 274 17.62 16.01 8.79
N VAL A 275 16.43 16.43 8.36
CA VAL A 275 16.05 17.86 8.25
C VAL A 275 15.19 18.33 9.44
N SER A 276 14.24 17.50 9.88
CA SER A 276 13.33 17.82 11.00
C SER A 276 13.14 16.60 11.91
N ALA A 277 12.99 16.84 13.21
CA ALA A 277 12.64 15.81 14.19
C ALA A 277 11.12 15.57 14.28
N VAL A 278 10.31 16.44 13.67
CA VAL A 278 8.83 16.41 13.75
C VAL A 278 8.24 16.32 12.34
N HIS A 279 7.15 15.55 12.22
CA HIS A 279 6.49 15.28 10.95
C HIS A 279 5.87 16.50 10.28
N LEU A 280 5.43 17.50 11.07
CA LEU A 280 4.90 18.77 10.57
C LEU A 280 5.48 19.90 11.42
N HIS A 281 6.32 20.74 10.82
CA HIS A 281 7.01 21.82 11.50
C HIS A 281 6.66 23.17 10.86
N LEU A 282 5.89 23.99 11.60
CA LEU A 282 5.47 25.32 11.13
C LEU A 282 6.66 26.29 11.07
N LEU A 283 6.87 26.89 9.91
CA LEU A 283 7.92 27.89 9.67
C LEU A 283 7.39 29.32 9.79
N GLY A 284 6.14 29.56 9.39
CA GLY A 284 5.53 30.89 9.47
C GLY A 284 4.32 31.04 8.57
N PHE A 285 3.97 32.29 8.24
CA PHE A 285 2.77 32.62 7.46
C PHE A 285 3.10 33.56 6.31
N LYS A 286 2.58 33.25 5.11
CA LYS A 286 2.71 34.09 3.91
C LYS A 286 1.34 34.49 3.36
N PRO A 287 1.22 35.64 2.68
CA PRO A 287 -0.03 36.02 2.00
C PRO A 287 -0.43 34.99 0.93
N LEU A 288 -1.74 34.74 0.77
CA LEU A 288 -2.26 33.84 -0.26
C LEU A 288 -1.85 34.23 -1.68
N SER A 289 -1.61 35.53 -1.95
CA SER A 289 -1.15 36.02 -3.26
C SER A 289 0.24 35.52 -3.68
N CYS A 290 1.05 35.06 -2.72
CA CYS A 290 2.36 34.45 -2.97
C CYS A 290 2.27 32.99 -3.42
N LEU A 291 1.14 32.33 -3.20
CA LEU A 291 0.90 30.98 -3.66
C LEU A 291 0.27 31.03 -5.05
N LYS A 292 0.84 30.27 -5.99
CA LYS A 292 0.38 30.21 -7.38
C LYS A 292 -0.17 28.84 -7.66
N ASP A 293 -1.15 28.75 -8.56
CA ASP A 293 -1.83 27.49 -8.86
C ASP A 293 -0.87 26.42 -9.39
N TYR A 294 0.19 26.84 -10.11
CA TYR A 294 1.24 25.96 -10.62
C TYR A 294 2.28 25.51 -9.58
N HIS A 295 2.20 25.99 -8.32
CA HIS A 295 3.07 25.50 -7.24
C HIS A 295 2.61 24.17 -6.66
N ASN A 296 1.52 23.56 -7.16
CA ASN A 296 1.09 22.27 -6.66
C ASN A 296 1.76 21.13 -7.42
N LEU A 297 2.71 20.45 -6.78
CA LEU A 297 3.44 19.35 -7.42
C LEU A 297 2.64 18.05 -7.55
N ARG A 298 1.74 17.80 -6.59
CA ARG A 298 1.04 16.51 -6.47
C ARG A 298 -0.30 16.70 -5.77
N PRO A 299 -1.19 15.69 -5.74
CA PRO A 299 -2.47 15.82 -5.04
C PRO A 299 -2.30 16.32 -3.60
N SER A 300 -3.11 17.31 -3.21
CA SER A 300 -3.08 17.87 -1.87
C SER A 300 -3.58 16.85 -0.84
N THR A 301 -3.13 17.02 0.40
CA THR A 301 -3.63 16.24 1.54
C THR A 301 -4.51 17.12 2.42
N PHE A 302 -5.56 16.55 3.02
CA PHE A 302 -6.44 17.30 3.90
C PHE A 302 -6.05 17.08 5.38
N VAL A 303 -5.93 18.18 6.13
CA VAL A 303 -5.54 18.18 7.54
C VAL A 303 -6.74 18.53 8.39
N PHE A 304 -7.00 17.68 9.39
CA PHE A 304 -8.08 17.84 10.37
C PHE A 304 -7.53 17.60 11.79
N PRO A 305 -8.00 18.34 12.82
CA PRO A 305 -7.48 18.18 14.18
C PRO A 305 -7.95 16.86 14.81
N SER A 306 -7.12 16.31 15.69
CA SER A 306 -7.46 15.23 16.62
C SER A 306 -6.97 15.59 18.02
N ASP A 307 -7.81 15.36 19.03
CA ASP A 307 -7.47 15.55 20.45
C ASP A 307 -6.98 14.24 21.10
N GLU A 308 -6.84 13.15 20.34
CA GLU A 308 -6.46 11.82 20.86
C GLU A 308 -5.07 11.81 21.49
N GLU A 309 -4.07 12.38 20.80
CA GLU A 309 -2.69 12.43 21.31
C GLU A 309 -2.41 13.67 22.16
N ALA A 310 -3.11 14.77 21.89
CA ALA A 310 -2.88 16.06 22.54
C ALA A 310 -4.20 16.82 22.73
N ILE A 311 -4.72 16.77 23.95
CA ILE A 311 -5.96 17.44 24.36
C ILE A 311 -5.84 18.96 24.14
N GLY A 312 -6.82 19.56 23.46
CA GLY A 312 -6.85 20.99 23.15
C GLY A 312 -6.35 21.35 21.75
N SER A 313 -5.88 20.37 20.97
CA SER A 313 -5.43 20.56 19.58
C SER A 313 -6.52 21.17 18.70
N THR A 314 -7.76 20.70 18.84
CA THR A 314 -8.94 21.20 18.11
C THR A 314 -9.17 22.69 18.37
N ARG A 315 -9.00 23.16 19.62
CA ARG A 315 -9.19 24.58 19.96
C ARG A 315 -8.13 25.46 19.30
N ILE A 316 -6.87 25.02 19.33
CA ILE A 316 -5.75 25.72 18.69
C ILE A 316 -5.93 25.73 17.17
N PHE A 317 -6.29 24.60 16.58
CA PHE A 317 -6.55 24.46 15.17
C PHE A 317 -7.66 25.42 14.69
N ILE A 318 -8.79 25.49 15.40
CA ILE A 318 -9.88 26.41 15.07
C ILE A 318 -9.42 27.87 15.15
N ALA A 319 -8.64 28.24 16.16
CA ALA A 319 -8.13 29.61 16.29
C ALA A 319 -7.16 29.97 15.15
N LEU A 320 -6.28 29.03 14.79
CA LEU A 320 -5.33 29.17 13.68
C LEU A 320 -6.07 29.29 12.34
N HIS A 321 -6.99 28.37 12.07
CA HIS A 321 -7.84 28.33 10.88
C HIS A 321 -8.58 29.66 10.66
N LYS A 322 -9.32 30.13 11.68
CA LYS A 322 -10.05 31.41 11.60
C LYS A 322 -9.12 32.59 11.33
N SER A 323 -7.94 32.61 11.96
CA SER A 323 -6.96 33.69 11.78
C SER A 323 -6.38 33.70 10.37
N MET A 324 -6.07 32.51 9.82
CA MET A 324 -5.56 32.36 8.45
C MET A 324 -6.58 32.82 7.41
N THR A 325 -7.85 32.44 7.56
CA THR A 325 -8.94 32.89 6.67
C THR A 325 -9.13 34.40 6.74
N GLN A 326 -9.22 34.97 7.95
CA GLN A 326 -9.42 36.41 8.14
C GLN A 326 -8.27 37.26 7.57
N LEU A 327 -7.03 36.81 7.77
CA LEU A 327 -5.83 37.54 7.33
C LEU A 327 -5.43 37.22 5.88
N LYS A 328 -6.14 36.30 5.20
CA LYS A 328 -5.82 35.81 3.85
C LYS A 328 -4.37 35.33 3.75
N ARG A 329 -3.96 34.48 4.70
CA ARG A 329 -2.61 33.91 4.79
C ARG A 329 -2.65 32.40 4.80
N PHE A 330 -1.64 31.79 4.20
CA PHE A 330 -1.37 30.36 4.33
C PHE A 330 -0.21 30.14 5.29
N ALA A 331 -0.18 28.98 5.94
CA ALA A 331 0.92 28.58 6.81
C ALA A 331 1.98 27.84 5.99
N LEU A 332 3.24 28.23 6.11
CA LEU A 332 4.37 27.55 5.49
C LEU A 332 4.96 26.59 6.50
N ALA A 333 5.12 25.32 6.13
CA ALA A 333 5.63 24.29 7.02
C ALA A 333 6.55 23.31 6.30
N PHE A 334 7.36 22.58 7.05
CA PHE A 334 7.98 21.34 6.61
C PHE A 334 7.09 20.16 6.96
N TYR A 335 6.89 19.24 6.02
CA TYR A 335 6.16 18.01 6.21
C TYR A 335 6.92 16.80 5.68
N GLY A 336 7.00 15.74 6.47
CA GLY A 336 7.61 14.47 6.08
C GLY A 336 8.36 13.79 7.23
N ASN A 337 8.98 12.66 6.93
CA ASN A 337 9.90 12.02 7.89
C ASN A 337 11.23 12.79 7.95
N SER A 338 12.08 12.43 8.91
CA SER A 338 13.36 13.10 9.10
C SER A 338 14.21 13.17 7.83
N SER A 339 14.15 12.13 7.00
CA SER A 339 14.97 11.98 5.79
C SER A 339 14.40 12.56 4.49
N GLN A 340 13.10 12.88 4.44
CA GLN A 340 12.36 13.29 3.24
C GLN A 340 11.35 14.40 3.57
N SER A 341 11.80 15.39 4.33
CA SER A 341 10.99 16.56 4.65
C SER A 341 10.84 17.47 3.42
N ARG A 342 9.60 17.84 3.08
CA ARG A 342 9.28 18.76 1.98
C ARG A 342 8.56 19.99 2.47
N LEU A 343 8.73 21.09 1.73
CA LEU A 343 8.04 22.34 2.02
C LEU A 343 6.57 22.24 1.59
N VAL A 344 5.66 22.64 2.47
CA VAL A 344 4.21 22.60 2.23
C VAL A 344 3.54 23.92 2.60
N ALA A 345 2.46 24.25 1.91
CA ALA A 345 1.55 25.33 2.22
C ALA A 345 0.24 24.77 2.79
N LEU A 346 -0.11 25.16 4.01
CA LEU A 346 -1.41 24.87 4.62
C LEU A 346 -2.37 26.02 4.33
N ILE A 347 -3.48 25.72 3.65
CA ILE A 347 -4.53 26.67 3.30
C ILE A 347 -5.80 26.31 4.06
N ALA A 348 -6.32 27.23 4.87
CA ALA A 348 -7.59 27.05 5.56
C ALA A 348 -8.77 27.06 4.57
N GLN A 349 -9.64 26.06 4.68
CA GLN A 349 -10.89 25.94 3.93
C GLN A 349 -12.07 25.99 4.91
N ASP A 350 -13.02 26.88 4.63
CA ASP A 350 -14.29 26.96 5.36
C ASP A 350 -15.24 25.85 4.90
N GLU A 351 -16.14 25.43 5.78
CA GLU A 351 -17.15 24.43 5.45
C GLU A 351 -18.15 24.97 4.42
N ILE A 352 -18.40 24.19 3.35
CA ILE A 352 -19.46 24.48 2.38
C ILE A 352 -20.53 23.39 2.47
N THR A 353 -21.72 23.76 2.92
CA THR A 353 -22.88 22.87 3.04
C THR A 353 -23.97 23.22 2.04
N THR A 354 -24.68 22.20 1.56
CA THR A 354 -25.94 22.35 0.81
C THR A 354 -27.09 21.63 1.50
N SER A 355 -28.30 21.76 0.97
CA SER A 355 -29.48 21.02 1.47
C SER A 355 -29.34 19.49 1.44
N ARG A 356 -28.33 18.97 0.71
CA ARG A 356 -28.03 17.54 0.58
C ARG A 356 -26.87 17.07 1.47
N GLY A 357 -26.29 17.95 2.28
CA GLY A 357 -25.15 17.64 3.16
C GLY A 357 -23.92 18.50 2.88
N GLN A 358 -22.81 18.12 3.49
CA GLN A 358 -21.52 18.79 3.37
C GLN A 358 -20.90 18.50 1.99
N ILE A 359 -20.53 19.55 1.27
CA ILE A 359 -19.78 19.45 0.00
C ILE A 359 -18.29 19.58 0.28
N GLU A 360 -17.90 20.63 1.01
CA GLU A 360 -16.50 20.84 1.40
C GLU A 360 -16.37 20.81 2.92
N PRO A 361 -15.50 19.93 3.47
CA PRO A 361 -15.27 19.87 4.91
C PRO A 361 -14.46 21.08 5.40
N PRO A 362 -14.64 21.50 6.68
CA PRO A 362 -13.76 22.48 7.30
C PRO A 362 -12.41 21.85 7.62
N GLY A 363 -11.32 22.56 7.36
CA GLY A 363 -9.97 22.06 7.64
C GLY A 363 -8.89 22.82 6.90
N MET A 364 -7.77 22.17 6.63
CA MET A 364 -6.67 22.77 5.86
C MET A 364 -6.20 21.87 4.72
N HIS A 365 -6.07 22.42 3.52
CA HIS A 365 -5.36 21.77 2.43
C HIS A 365 -3.86 21.93 2.60
N MET A 366 -3.13 20.82 2.57
CA MET A 366 -1.68 20.79 2.52
C MET A 366 -1.24 20.62 1.06
N ILE A 367 -0.73 21.71 0.49
CA ILE A 367 -0.19 21.79 -0.87
C ILE A 367 1.32 21.57 -0.82
N PHE A 368 1.83 20.65 -1.63
CA PHE A 368 3.26 20.37 -1.73
C PHE A 368 3.92 21.35 -2.68
N LEU A 369 4.85 22.15 -2.15
CA LEU A 369 5.52 23.21 -2.90
C LEU A 369 6.75 22.68 -3.63
N PRO A 370 7.04 23.19 -4.84
CA PRO A 370 8.27 22.91 -5.56
C PRO A 370 9.49 23.54 -4.88
N TYR A 371 10.60 22.82 -4.93
CA TYR A 371 11.94 23.41 -4.82
C TYR A 371 12.39 23.95 -6.19
N SER A 372 13.56 24.59 -6.23
CA SER A 372 14.14 25.10 -7.49
C SER A 372 14.23 24.01 -8.55
N ASP A 373 14.61 22.81 -8.13
CA ASP A 373 14.94 21.69 -9.02
C ASP A 373 13.67 21.08 -9.67
N ASP A 374 12.52 21.29 -9.04
CA ASP A 374 11.21 20.89 -9.58
C ASP A 374 10.68 21.88 -10.65
N ILE A 375 11.22 23.10 -10.72
CA ILE A 375 10.75 24.15 -11.62
C ILE A 375 11.49 24.04 -12.95
N ARG A 376 10.78 23.65 -14.01
CA ARG A 376 11.32 23.58 -15.37
C ARG A 376 11.22 24.96 -16.04
N HIS A 377 12.37 25.50 -16.47
CA HIS A 377 12.40 26.70 -17.30
C HIS A 377 11.82 26.40 -18.68
N ILE A 378 11.05 27.36 -19.22
CA ILE A 378 10.52 27.27 -20.57
C ILE A 378 11.72 27.35 -21.53
N GLU A 379 11.83 26.38 -22.45
CA GLU A 379 12.76 26.50 -23.57
C GLU A 379 12.38 27.76 -24.35
N GLU A 380 13.24 28.77 -24.38
CA GLU A 380 13.05 29.98 -25.17
C GLU A 380 13.07 29.60 -26.66
N LEU A 381 11.93 29.13 -27.17
CA LEU A 381 11.70 28.90 -28.58
C LEU A 381 11.67 30.26 -29.28
N HIS A 382 12.84 30.73 -29.72
CA HIS A 382 13.04 31.67 -30.83
C HIS A 382 11.92 32.70 -31.05
N ALA A 383 11.51 33.40 -29.99
CA ALA A 383 10.61 34.53 -30.10
C ALA A 383 11.46 35.77 -30.00
N ASP A 384 11.78 36.37 -31.16
CA ASP A 384 12.33 37.71 -31.19
C ASP A 384 11.44 38.61 -30.33
N SER A 385 12.02 39.16 -29.25
CA SER A 385 11.34 39.87 -28.16
C SER A 385 10.55 41.11 -28.59
N GLU A 386 10.51 41.45 -29.88
CA GLU A 386 9.89 42.68 -30.39
C GLU A 386 8.44 42.53 -30.88
N SER A 387 7.90 41.31 -31.07
CA SER A 387 6.47 41.18 -31.38
C SER A 387 5.90 39.78 -31.12
N LEU A 388 5.56 39.48 -29.87
CA LEU A 388 4.60 38.40 -29.61
C LEU A 388 3.26 38.82 -30.25
N PRO A 389 2.69 38.03 -31.16
CA PRO A 389 1.41 38.37 -31.79
C PRO A 389 0.32 38.38 -30.72
N HIS A 390 -0.16 39.57 -30.36
CA HIS A 390 -1.28 39.73 -29.45
C HIS A 390 -2.60 39.63 -30.24
N ALA A 391 -3.57 38.92 -29.69
CA ALA A 391 -4.90 38.85 -30.28
C ALA A 391 -5.56 40.23 -30.34
N THR A 392 -6.31 40.51 -31.40
CA THR A 392 -7.09 41.75 -31.51
C THR A 392 -8.33 41.70 -30.63
N ASP A 393 -8.87 42.86 -30.25
CA ASP A 393 -10.08 42.94 -29.42
C ASP A 393 -11.27 42.21 -30.06
N GLU A 394 -11.37 42.22 -31.39
CA GLU A 394 -12.39 41.48 -32.13
C GLU A 394 -12.25 39.96 -31.96
N GLN A 395 -11.01 39.45 -32.02
CA GLN A 395 -10.72 38.03 -31.79
C GLN A 395 -11.02 37.62 -30.35
N ILE A 396 -10.63 38.45 -29.37
CA ILE A 396 -10.92 38.22 -27.95
C ILE A 396 -12.43 38.20 -27.70
N LYS A 397 -13.18 39.13 -28.32
CA LYS A 397 -14.64 39.20 -28.20
C LYS A 397 -15.33 38.00 -28.84
N ALA A 398 -14.86 37.56 -30.02
CA ALA A 398 -15.38 36.37 -30.68
C ALA A 398 -15.12 35.10 -29.84
N ALA A 399 -13.90 34.94 -29.31
CA ALA A 399 -13.56 33.84 -28.42
C ALA A 399 -14.38 33.85 -27.12
N SER A 400 -14.56 35.03 -26.52
CA SER A 400 -15.40 35.20 -25.33
C SER A 400 -16.86 34.82 -25.58
N ALA A 401 -17.39 35.13 -26.76
CA ALA A 401 -18.74 34.73 -27.16
C ALA A 401 -18.87 33.21 -27.34
N LEU A 402 -17.83 32.56 -27.87
CA LEU A 402 -17.77 31.10 -27.98
C LEU A 402 -17.73 30.45 -26.60
N LEU A 403 -16.83 30.90 -25.71
CA LEU A 403 -16.69 30.39 -24.34
C LEU A 403 -18.01 30.46 -23.57
N LYS A 404 -18.75 31.56 -23.69
CA LYS A 404 -20.08 31.70 -23.07
C LYS A 404 -21.12 30.70 -23.58
N ARG A 405 -20.97 30.16 -24.79
CA ARG A 405 -21.88 29.15 -25.35
C ARG A 405 -21.53 27.73 -24.91
N ILE A 406 -20.28 27.47 -24.58
CA ILE A 406 -19.78 26.15 -24.14
C ILE A 406 -19.60 26.04 -22.62
N ASP A 407 -19.99 27.09 -21.89
CA ASP A 407 -19.86 27.17 -20.44
C ASP A 407 -20.71 26.10 -19.73
N LEU A 408 -20.05 25.24 -18.96
CA LEU A 408 -20.66 24.21 -18.14
C LEU A 408 -21.04 24.81 -16.80
N LYS A 409 -22.23 25.41 -16.74
CA LYS A 409 -22.70 26.20 -15.58
C LYS A 409 -22.66 25.48 -14.23
N ASP A 410 -22.74 24.15 -14.22
CA ASP A 410 -22.78 23.31 -13.02
C ASP A 410 -21.66 22.25 -13.02
N PHE A 411 -20.45 22.61 -13.46
CA PHE A 411 -19.32 21.69 -13.44
C PHE A 411 -19.09 21.11 -12.03
N SER A 412 -19.08 19.79 -11.92
CA SER A 412 -18.64 19.08 -10.72
C SER A 412 -17.68 17.98 -11.10
N VAL A 413 -16.61 17.82 -10.31
CA VAL A 413 -15.61 16.77 -10.50
C VAL A 413 -16.24 15.37 -10.48
N CYS A 414 -17.37 15.20 -9.79
CA CYS A 414 -18.11 13.93 -9.72
C CYS A 414 -18.90 13.57 -10.99
N GLN A 415 -19.09 14.50 -11.93
CA GLN A 415 -19.88 14.27 -13.15
C GLN A 415 -19.12 13.46 -14.20
N PHE A 416 -17.80 13.41 -14.10
CA PHE A 416 -16.93 12.77 -15.07
C PHE A 416 -16.38 11.48 -14.50
N SER A 417 -16.94 10.36 -14.94
CA SER A 417 -16.36 9.05 -14.66
C SER A 417 -15.18 8.80 -15.59
N ASN A 418 -14.14 8.13 -15.10
CA ASN A 418 -12.94 7.83 -15.89
C ASN A 418 -13.30 6.85 -17.04
N PRO A 419 -13.21 7.26 -18.32
CA PRO A 419 -13.60 6.41 -19.45
C PRO A 419 -12.71 5.17 -19.60
N GLY A 420 -11.46 5.23 -19.14
CA GLY A 420 -10.54 4.08 -19.13
C GLY A 420 -10.98 2.98 -18.17
N LYS A 421 -11.62 3.36 -17.06
CA LYS A 421 -12.18 2.39 -16.09
C LYS A 421 -13.51 1.80 -16.57
N MET A 422 -14.38 2.60 -17.20
CA MET A 422 -15.70 2.16 -17.69
C MET A 422 -15.68 1.21 -18.89
N ARG A 423 -14.54 1.03 -19.58
CA ARG A 423 -14.42 0.05 -20.68
C ARG A 423 -14.32 -1.40 -20.23
N ASN A 424 -14.16 -1.68 -18.93
CA ASN A 424 -14.26 -3.03 -18.40
C ASN A 424 -15.75 -3.42 -18.20
N PRO A 425 -16.26 -4.46 -18.87
CA PRO A 425 -17.68 -4.85 -18.82
C PRO A 425 -18.17 -5.39 -17.46
N LEU A 426 -17.36 -5.32 -16.41
CA LEU A 426 -17.71 -5.76 -15.05
C LEU A 426 -18.45 -4.68 -14.23
N ASP A 427 -18.36 -3.40 -14.62
CA ASP A 427 -18.97 -2.29 -13.86
C ASP A 427 -20.44 -2.02 -14.23
N ILE A 428 -20.97 -2.67 -15.27
CA ILE A 428 -22.37 -2.49 -15.72
C ILE A 428 -23.36 -3.18 -14.76
N ILE A 429 -22.90 -4.03 -13.83
CA ILE A 429 -23.78 -4.84 -12.98
C ILE A 429 -24.32 -4.08 -11.76
N PHE A 430 -23.76 -2.92 -11.39
CA PHE A 430 -24.15 -2.21 -10.16
C PHE A 430 -24.98 -0.93 -10.36
N VAL A 431 -25.54 -0.73 -11.57
CA VAL A 431 -26.60 0.26 -11.78
C VAL A 431 -27.93 -0.47 -11.99
N HIS A 432 -28.44 -1.13 -10.94
CA HIS A 432 -29.87 -1.32 -10.70
C HIS A 432 -30.17 -1.62 -9.24
#